data_AF-A0A351Z6Q8-F1
#
_entry.id   AF-A0A351Z6Q8-F1
#
_cell.length_a   1.000
_cell.length_b   1.000
_cell.length_c   1.000
_cell.angle_alpha   90.00
_cell.angle_beta   90.00
_cell.angle_gamma   90.00
#
_symmetry.space_group_name_H-M   'P 1'
#
loop_
_entity.id
_entity.type
_entity.pdbx_description
1 polymer ?
#
loop_
_entity_poly.entity_id
_entity_poly.type
_entity_poly.pdbx_seq_one_letter_code
_entity_poly.pdbx_strand_id
1 'polypeptide(L)'
;MTRTNAGDFLDKTIDAMGKALYRNLMGGRMRGRCPVILIKQQNGGAKTGMFEEVRRGLESCGIPERMRGAIVRYIFEGSIPGGFLKAIITNDLKNAVGRADDENLAILNRYIVFFYNHAPAGCWGGPEQFENWVKRFNKKEEEKS
;
A
#
# COMPACT_ATOMS: atom_id res chain seq x y z
N MET A 1 -11.58 7.19 -34.93
CA MET A 1 -10.71 6.01 -34.74
C MET A 1 -9.80 6.25 -33.54
N THR A 2 -10.23 5.90 -32.33
CA THR A 2 -9.40 6.03 -31.13
C THR A 2 -8.57 4.76 -30.97
N ARG A 3 -7.26 4.86 -31.19
CA ARG A 3 -6.29 3.81 -30.85
C ARG A 3 -6.32 3.61 -29.34
N THR A 4 -6.94 2.53 -28.89
CA THR A 4 -6.84 2.09 -27.49
C THR A 4 -5.45 1.47 -27.32
N ASN A 5 -4.60 2.14 -26.53
CA ASN A 5 -3.25 1.66 -26.24
C ASN A 5 -3.34 0.33 -25.47
N ALA A 6 -2.52 -0.65 -25.86
CA ALA A 6 -2.45 -1.98 -25.24
C ALA A 6 -2.16 -1.94 -23.72
N GLY A 7 -1.60 -0.83 -23.21
CA GLY A 7 -1.38 -0.61 -21.77
C GLY A 7 -2.68 -0.53 -20.95
N ASP A 8 -3.74 0.09 -21.48
CA ASP A 8 -5.03 0.20 -20.77
C ASP A 8 -5.74 -1.15 -20.62
N PHE A 9 -5.43 -2.10 -21.51
CA PHE A 9 -5.99 -3.43 -21.48
C PHE A 9 -5.31 -4.29 -20.41
N LEU A 10 -3.99 -4.18 -20.26
CA LEU A 10 -3.25 -4.87 -19.20
C LEU A 10 -3.65 -4.35 -17.82
N ASP A 11 -3.84 -3.05 -17.65
CA ASP A 11 -4.22 -2.45 -16.35
C ASP A 11 -5.64 -2.89 -15.91
N LYS A 12 -6.59 -2.92 -16.85
CA LYS A 12 -7.96 -3.44 -16.61
C LYS A 12 -7.99 -4.94 -16.37
N THR A 13 -7.11 -5.70 -17.03
CA THR A 13 -7.05 -7.15 -16.88
C THR A 13 -6.37 -7.54 -15.56
N ILE A 14 -5.35 -6.81 -15.13
CA ILE A 14 -4.71 -6.97 -13.81
C ILE A 14 -5.70 -6.61 -12.69
N ASP A 15 -6.49 -5.54 -12.84
CA ASP A 15 -7.56 -5.17 -11.90
C ASP A 15 -8.67 -6.24 -11.83
N ALA A 16 -9.10 -6.76 -12.98
CA ALA A 16 -10.10 -7.82 -13.05
C ALA A 16 -9.59 -9.17 -12.47
N MET A 17 -8.34 -9.54 -12.76
CA MET A 17 -7.70 -10.74 -12.24
C MET A 17 -7.43 -10.64 -10.74
N GLY A 18 -7.01 -9.46 -10.24
CA GLY A 18 -6.85 -9.20 -8.81
C GLY A 18 -8.17 -9.37 -8.04
N LYS A 19 -9.27 -8.85 -8.60
CA LYS A 19 -10.63 -9.02 -8.04
C LYS A 19 -11.11 -10.47 -8.09
N ALA A 20 -10.74 -11.24 -9.12
CA ALA A 20 -11.13 -12.64 -9.27
C ALA A 20 -10.34 -13.57 -8.32
N LEU A 21 -9.03 -13.34 -8.16
CA LEU A 21 -8.18 -14.06 -7.20
C LEU A 21 -8.66 -13.84 -5.76
N TYR A 22 -9.04 -12.60 -5.41
CA TYR A 22 -9.62 -12.27 -4.11
C TYR A 22 -10.94 -13.01 -3.83
N ARG A 23 -11.73 -13.24 -4.89
CA ARG A 23 -13.04 -13.92 -4.80
C ARG A 23 -12.91 -15.44 -4.60
N ASN A 24 -11.87 -16.07 -5.14
CA ASN A 24 -11.64 -17.51 -5.04
C ASN A 24 -10.91 -17.94 -3.75
N LEU A 25 -10.04 -17.09 -3.20
CA LEU A 25 -9.34 -17.38 -1.94
C LEU A 25 -10.24 -17.27 -0.70
N MET A 26 -11.40 -16.61 -0.81
CA MET A 26 -12.33 -16.36 0.31
C MET A 26 -13.66 -17.12 0.16
N GLY A 27 -13.58 -18.41 -0.21
CA GLY A 27 -14.73 -19.32 -0.32
C GLY A 27 -15.43 -19.53 1.03
N GLY A 28 -16.38 -18.65 1.36
CA GLY A 28 -17.12 -18.75 2.62
C GLY A 28 -18.04 -17.55 2.88
N ARG A 29 -19.19 -17.54 2.19
CA ARG A 29 -20.47 -16.89 2.57
C ARG A 29 -20.40 -15.81 3.66
N MET A 30 -19.97 -14.60 3.30
CA MET A 30 -20.35 -13.37 4.00
C MET A 30 -21.04 -12.47 2.98
N ARG A 31 -22.38 -12.38 3.08
CA ARG A 31 -23.13 -11.24 2.56
C ARG A 31 -22.72 -10.04 3.39
N GLY A 32 -21.66 -9.38 2.95
CA GLY A 32 -21.19 -8.14 3.50
C GLY A 32 -20.16 -7.64 2.51
N ARG A 33 -20.37 -6.43 1.98
CA ARG A 33 -19.29 -5.64 1.42
C ARG A 33 -18.06 -5.88 2.29
N CYS A 34 -16.93 -6.28 1.71
CA CYS A 34 -15.64 -5.96 2.33
C CYS A 34 -15.78 -4.52 2.80
N PRO A 35 -15.43 -4.16 4.04
CA PRO A 35 -15.56 -2.80 4.50
C PRO A 35 -14.51 -1.96 3.75
N VAL A 36 -14.79 -1.69 2.47
CA VAL A 36 -14.43 -0.48 1.77
C VAL A 36 -15.13 0.57 2.59
N ILE A 37 -14.40 1.07 3.59
CA ILE A 37 -14.78 2.19 4.40
C ILE A 37 -14.87 3.38 3.43
N LEU A 38 -16.05 3.55 2.83
CA LEU A 38 -16.53 4.83 2.33
C LEU A 38 -16.76 5.71 3.56
N ILE A 39 -15.69 6.29 4.10
CA ILE A 39 -15.85 7.44 5.00
C ILE A 39 -15.58 8.69 4.18
N LYS A 40 -16.67 9.38 3.88
CA LYS A 40 -16.67 10.79 3.53
C LYS A 40 -15.98 11.58 4.64
N GLN A 41 -15.04 12.42 4.23
CA GLN A 41 -14.64 13.70 4.81
C GLN A 41 -15.41 14.12 6.08
N GLN A 42 -14.72 14.17 7.22
CA GLN A 42 -15.10 15.00 8.37
C GLN A 42 -13.82 15.66 8.93
N ASN A 43 -13.90 16.98 9.08
CA ASN A 43 -12.82 17.89 9.44
C ASN A 43 -12.39 17.75 10.91
N GLY A 44 -11.08 17.83 11.17
CA GLY A 44 -10.52 18.02 12.52
C GLY A 44 -9.13 17.39 12.71
N GLY A 45 -8.06 18.11 12.36
CA GLY A 45 -6.66 17.69 12.57
C GLY A 45 -6.14 16.73 11.50
N ALA A 46 -5.74 17.25 10.34
CA ALA A 46 -5.39 16.48 9.13
C ALA A 46 -4.34 15.36 9.32
N LYS A 47 -3.50 15.42 10.36
CA LYS A 47 -2.47 14.39 10.64
C LYS A 47 -2.99 13.24 11.50
N THR A 48 -3.90 13.50 12.43
CA THR A 48 -4.41 12.50 13.37
C THR A 48 -5.38 11.53 12.69
N GLY A 49 -6.25 12.04 11.81
CA GLY A 49 -7.19 11.20 11.07
C GLY A 49 -6.50 10.22 10.11
N MET A 50 -5.48 10.70 9.37
CA MET A 50 -4.73 9.86 8.43
C MET A 50 -3.93 8.76 9.14
N PHE A 51 -3.38 9.04 10.33
CA PHE A 51 -2.68 8.05 11.14
C PHE A 51 -3.59 6.88 11.53
N GLU A 52 -4.79 7.16 12.04
CA GLU A 52 -5.73 6.10 12.42
C GLU A 52 -6.28 5.33 11.22
N GLU A 53 -6.45 5.99 10.07
CA GLU A 53 -6.85 5.31 8.83
C GLU A 53 -5.81 4.30 8.37
N VAL A 54 -4.53 4.70 8.36
CA VAL A 54 -3.41 3.83 8.00
C VAL A 54 -3.31 2.67 8.99
N ARG A 55 -3.40 2.94 10.30
CA ARG A 55 -3.32 1.93 11.36
C ARG A 55 -4.43 0.89 11.22
N ARG A 56 -5.66 1.34 11.01
CA ARG A 56 -6.83 0.48 10.75
C ARG A 56 -6.70 -0.32 9.46
N GLY A 57 -6.11 0.26 8.41
CA GLY A 57 -5.81 -0.44 7.17
C GLY A 57 -4.84 -1.60 7.37
N LEU A 58 -3.77 -1.38 8.14
CA LEU A 58 -2.78 -2.42 8.48
C LEU A 58 -3.40 -3.58 9.25
N GLU A 59 -4.28 -3.27 10.20
CA GLU A 59 -5.05 -4.26 10.97
C GLU A 59 -6.02 -5.03 10.06
N SER A 60 -6.81 -4.33 9.24
CA SER A 60 -7.79 -4.94 8.36
C SER A 60 -7.15 -5.83 7.29
N CYS A 61 -5.96 -5.47 6.81
CA CYS A 61 -5.19 -6.29 5.90
C CYS A 61 -4.43 -7.41 6.61
N GLY A 62 -4.50 -7.54 7.94
CA GLY A 62 -3.86 -8.63 8.67
C GLY A 62 -2.34 -8.63 8.53
N ILE A 63 -1.71 -7.44 8.52
CA ILE A 63 -0.26 -7.29 8.54
C ILE A 63 0.26 -7.52 9.98
N PRO A 64 1.34 -8.30 10.19
CA PRO A 64 1.92 -8.55 11.51
C PRO A 64 2.35 -7.27 12.21
N GLU A 65 2.13 -7.19 13.52
CA GLU A 65 2.42 -6.00 14.35
C GLU A 65 3.88 -5.52 14.18
N ARG A 66 4.83 -6.46 14.14
CA ARG A 66 6.27 -6.18 13.96
C ARG A 66 6.59 -5.38 12.69
N MET A 67 5.76 -5.51 11.65
CA MET A 67 5.96 -4.85 10.36
C MET A 67 5.25 -3.49 10.27
N ARG A 68 4.20 -3.28 11.08
CA ARG A 68 3.38 -2.07 11.06
C ARG A 68 4.20 -0.82 11.38
N GLY A 69 5.06 -0.89 12.39
CA GLY A 69 5.89 0.24 12.80
C GLY A 69 6.82 0.75 11.68
N ALA A 70 7.40 -0.15 10.88
CA ALA A 70 8.24 0.23 9.76
C ALA A 70 7.45 0.93 8.63
N ILE A 71 6.24 0.43 8.34
CA ILE A 71 5.35 1.03 7.34
C ILE A 71 4.87 2.41 7.78
N VAL A 72 4.48 2.55 9.05
CA VAL A 72 4.02 3.82 9.63
C VAL A 72 5.14 4.87 9.57
N ARG A 73 6.36 4.54 10.00
CA ARG A 73 7.50 5.48 9.91
C ARG A 73 7.79 5.89 8.47
N TYR A 74 7.72 4.96 7.51
CA TYR A 74 7.88 5.30 6.11
C TYR A 74 6.80 6.29 5.62
N ILE A 75 5.53 6.06 5.95
CA ILE A 75 4.41 6.90 5.50
C ILE A 75 4.44 8.30 6.13
N PHE A 76 4.73 8.40 7.44
CA PHE A 76 4.59 9.64 8.20
C PHE A 76 5.89 10.42 8.40
N GLU A 77 7.04 9.75 8.33
CA GLU A 77 8.36 10.35 8.58
C GLU A 77 9.27 10.24 7.34
N GLY A 78 8.90 9.47 6.33
CA GLY A 78 9.76 9.22 5.16
C GLY A 78 10.98 8.36 5.48
N SER A 79 11.01 7.69 6.64
CA SER A 79 12.14 6.82 7.02
C SER A 79 12.30 5.68 6.01
N ILE A 80 13.53 5.47 5.54
CA ILE A 80 13.86 4.39 4.59
C ILE A 80 13.62 3.04 5.27
N PRO A 81 12.70 2.20 4.77
CA PRO A 81 12.42 0.89 5.36
C PRO A 81 13.44 -0.16 4.90
N GLY A 82 13.39 -1.34 5.52
CA GLY A 82 14.23 -2.47 5.14
C GLY A 82 13.98 -2.96 3.70
N GLY A 83 14.91 -3.79 3.19
CA GLY A 83 14.94 -4.21 1.79
C GLY A 83 13.67 -4.90 1.27
N PHE A 84 12.99 -5.68 2.12
CA PHE A 84 11.72 -6.33 1.78
C PHE A 84 10.60 -5.30 1.51
N LEU A 85 10.35 -4.40 2.47
CA LEU A 85 9.32 -3.36 2.33
C LEU A 85 9.67 -2.40 1.20
N LYS A 86 10.95 -2.04 1.04
CA LYS A 86 11.39 -1.22 -0.10
C LYS A 86 11.00 -1.87 -1.42
N ALA A 87 11.26 -3.17 -1.59
CA ALA A 87 10.90 -3.89 -2.80
C ALA A 87 9.39 -3.90 -3.08
N ILE A 88 8.55 -4.05 -2.04
CA ILE A 88 7.09 -3.93 -2.18
C ILE A 88 6.69 -2.53 -2.64
N ILE A 89 7.21 -1.49 -1.99
CA ILE A 89 6.85 -0.09 -2.26
C ILE A 89 7.26 0.31 -3.68
N THR A 90 8.41 -0.17 -4.16
CA THR A 90 8.91 0.07 -5.52
C THR A 90 8.33 -0.89 -6.57
N ASN A 91 7.34 -1.70 -6.22
CA ASN A 91 6.68 -2.68 -7.10
C ASN A 91 7.63 -3.73 -7.71
N ASP A 92 8.70 -4.06 -6.98
CA ASP A 92 9.65 -5.12 -7.36
C ASP A 92 9.31 -6.41 -6.60
N LEU A 93 8.29 -7.11 -7.10
CA LEU A 93 7.81 -8.35 -6.48
C LEU A 93 8.87 -9.46 -6.52
N LYS A 94 9.77 -9.45 -7.51
CA LYS A 94 10.87 -10.42 -7.61
C LYS A 94 11.81 -10.28 -6.43
N ASN A 95 12.29 -9.07 -6.16
CA ASN A 95 13.15 -8.82 -5.01
C ASN A 95 12.39 -8.92 -3.68
N ALA A 96 11.08 -8.63 -3.64
CA ALA A 96 10.27 -8.81 -2.45
C ALA A 96 10.20 -10.30 -2.05
N VAL A 97 9.91 -11.20 -3.00
CA VAL A 97 9.88 -12.65 -2.76
C VAL A 97 11.24 -13.17 -2.32
N GLY A 98 12.32 -12.75 -2.98
CA GLY A 98 13.67 -13.20 -2.63
C GLY A 98 14.20 -12.71 -1.26
N ARG A 99 13.54 -11.73 -0.65
CA ARG A 99 13.91 -11.15 0.65
C ARG A 99 12.87 -11.41 1.75
N ALA A 100 11.76 -12.05 1.42
CA ALA A 100 10.70 -12.33 2.37
C ALA A 100 11.05 -13.55 3.23
N ASP A 101 10.78 -13.45 4.53
CA ASP A 101 10.67 -14.62 5.39
C ASP A 101 9.40 -15.41 5.03
N ASP A 102 9.31 -16.69 5.43
CA ASP A 102 8.17 -17.57 5.13
C ASP A 102 6.81 -16.96 5.51
N GLU A 103 6.73 -16.31 6.68
CA GLU A 103 5.53 -15.61 7.14
C GLU A 103 5.14 -14.48 6.20
N ASN A 104 6.11 -13.65 5.80
CA ASN A 104 5.90 -12.47 4.96
C ASN A 104 5.56 -12.86 3.51
N LEU A 105 6.12 -13.97 3.04
CA LEU A 105 5.84 -14.53 1.72
C LEU A 105 4.38 -15.00 1.64
N ALA A 106 3.88 -15.69 2.68
CA ALA A 106 2.51 -16.18 2.74
C ALA A 106 1.45 -15.06 2.73
N ILE A 107 1.82 -13.85 3.13
CA ILE A 107 0.92 -12.69 3.20
C ILE A 107 1.32 -11.55 2.25
N LEU A 108 2.20 -11.82 1.27
CA LEU A 108 2.73 -10.79 0.36
C LEU A 108 1.61 -9.99 -0.33
N ASN A 109 0.55 -10.69 -0.75
CA ASN A 109 -0.65 -10.10 -1.35
C ASN A 109 -1.32 -9.07 -0.43
N ARG A 110 -1.28 -9.27 0.88
CA ARG A 110 -1.91 -8.37 1.86
C ARG A 110 -1.19 -7.03 1.94
N TYR A 111 0.14 -7.02 1.80
CA TYR A 111 0.90 -5.77 1.71
C TYR A 111 0.51 -4.96 0.47
N ILE A 112 0.37 -5.61 -0.68
CA ILE A 112 -0.04 -4.95 -1.93
C ILE A 112 -1.45 -4.36 -1.79
N VAL A 113 -2.39 -5.13 -1.25
CA VAL A 113 -3.77 -4.66 -0.98
C VAL A 113 -3.77 -3.47 -0.03
N PHE A 114 -2.92 -3.48 0.99
CA PHE A 114 -2.77 -2.35 1.91
C PHE A 114 -2.28 -1.10 1.19
N PHE A 115 -1.17 -1.18 0.45
CA PHE A 115 -0.61 -0.02 -0.23
C PHE A 115 -1.56 0.54 -1.31
N TYR A 116 -2.30 -0.33 -2.00
CA TYR A 116 -3.26 0.08 -3.01
C TYR A 116 -4.49 0.79 -2.43
N ASN A 117 -5.04 0.32 -1.31
CA ASN A 117 -6.32 0.82 -0.80
C ASN A 117 -6.21 1.81 0.37
N HIS A 118 -5.13 1.76 1.15
CA HIS A 118 -5.03 2.47 2.42
C HIS A 118 -3.85 3.44 2.50
N ALA A 119 -2.82 3.26 1.67
CA ALA A 119 -1.66 4.14 1.72
C ALA A 119 -1.92 5.45 0.95
N PRO A 120 -1.27 6.57 1.35
CA PRO A 120 -1.41 7.83 0.65
C PRO A 120 -0.97 7.77 -0.81
N ALA A 121 -1.66 8.53 -1.67
CA ALA A 121 -1.29 8.63 -3.06
C ALA A 121 0.16 9.13 -3.24
N GLY A 122 0.92 8.46 -4.10
CA GLY A 122 2.31 8.82 -4.41
C GLY A 122 3.36 8.29 -3.43
N CYS A 123 2.99 7.56 -2.38
CA CYS A 123 3.97 6.92 -1.48
C CYS A 123 4.46 5.55 -1.97
N TRP A 124 3.88 5.01 -3.04
CA TRP A 124 4.20 3.69 -3.57
C TRP A 124 3.92 3.63 -5.07
N GLY A 125 4.40 2.58 -5.75
CA GLY A 125 4.14 2.29 -7.16
C GLY A 125 5.40 2.11 -8.01
N GLY A 126 6.54 2.63 -7.56
CA GLY A 126 7.80 2.54 -8.28
C GLY A 126 8.96 3.22 -7.55
N PRO A 127 10.19 3.08 -8.05
CA PRO A 127 11.38 3.67 -7.43
C PRO A 127 11.34 5.20 -7.39
N GLU A 128 10.79 5.83 -8.43
CA GLU A 128 10.65 7.29 -8.49
C GLU A 128 9.69 7.81 -7.42
N GLN A 129 8.54 7.15 -7.24
CA GLN A 129 7.55 7.51 -6.22
C GLN A 129 8.14 7.37 -4.82
N PHE A 130 8.88 6.28 -4.58
CA PHE A 130 9.59 6.06 -3.33
C PHE A 130 10.59 7.20 -3.03
N GLU A 131 11.44 7.56 -3.98
CA GLU A 131 12.42 8.64 -3.81
C GLU A 131 11.75 9.99 -3.59
N ASN A 132 10.73 10.32 -4.38
CA ASN A 132 9.99 11.57 -4.26
C ASN A 132 9.30 11.67 -2.90
N TRP A 133 8.77 10.56 -2.39
CA TRP A 133 8.15 10.50 -1.07
C TRP A 133 9.17 10.79 0.03
N VAL A 134 10.33 10.13 0.02
CA VAL A 134 11.40 10.34 1.02
C VAL A 134 11.94 11.77 0.96
N LYS A 135 12.23 12.30 -0.25
CA LYS A 135 12.71 13.68 -0.45
C LYS A 135 11.76 14.72 0.12
N ARG A 136 10.45 14.48 0.05
CA ARG A 136 9.42 15.38 0.61
C ARG A 136 9.52 15.56 2.12
N PHE A 137 10.04 14.57 2.85
CA PHE A 137 10.26 14.69 4.30
C PHE A 137 11.59 15.37 4.60
N ASN A 138 12.65 15.06 3.87
CA ASN A 138 13.96 15.71 4.05
C ASN A 138 13.90 17.23 3.82
N LYS A 139 13.19 17.68 2.78
CA LYS A 139 13.04 19.12 2.48
C LYS A 139 12.36 19.91 3.61
N LYS A 140 11.48 19.28 4.38
CA LYS A 140 10.79 19.94 5.50
C LYS A 140 11.70 20.22 6.69
N GLU A 141 12.78 19.48 6.83
CA GLU A 141 13.76 19.71 7.89
C GLU A 141 14.65 20.91 7.53
N GLU A 142 14.99 21.08 6.25
CA GLU A 142 15.79 22.23 5.77
C GLU A 142 15.04 23.57 5.83
N GLU A 143 13.72 23.59 5.56
CA GLU A 143 12.90 24.82 5.65
C GLU A 143 12.56 25.24 7.10
N LYS A 144 12.85 24.39 8.09
CA LYS A 144 12.61 24.67 9.52
C LYS A 144 13.86 25.15 10.27
N SER A 145 15.04 25.10 9.66
CA SER A 145 16.30 25.61 10.21
C SER A 145 16.59 27.03 9.74
#